data_AF-A0A238WAQ0-F1
#
_entry.id   AF-A0A238WAQ0-F1
#
_cell.length_a   1.000
_cell.length_b   1.000
_cell.length_c   1.000
_cell.angle_alpha   90.00
_cell.angle_beta   90.00
_cell.angle_gamma   90.00
#
_symmetry.space_group_name_H-M   'P 1'
#
loop_
_entity.id
_entity.type
_entity.pdbx_description
1 polymer ?
#
loop_
_entity_poly.entity_id
_entity_poly.type
_entity_poly.pdbx_seq_one_letter_code
_entity_poly.pdbx_strand_id
1 'polypeptide(L)'
;MATDYGQGLDAAVFTAAFEKLTVSAPLLVLPASYPAAADPNFLGSTVDPGYMTTLPDTRRNVFYEPMTVDPAVVRYDEANKSTYAATELANYPLILNRPLDVRVPVFLVAGSEDSLFCKENFSAAPAATGGSGDIGEALEDVATPLKGSLPQTNELTGSTLGGTDCDSTEALVSDEAAHFGPNTPSVDGFVLPEAGHSLNQAPDSQRYFDAVNGWIDETVGGAAH
;
A
#
# COMPACT_ATOMS: atom_id res chain seq x y z
N MET A 1 -17.37 10.96 -2.05
CA MET A 1 -17.11 12.18 -1.24
C MET A 1 -15.67 12.62 -1.50
N ALA A 2 -15.28 13.85 -1.16
CA ALA A 2 -13.95 14.46 -1.36
C ALA A 2 -13.68 15.12 -2.72
N THR A 3 -14.38 16.20 -3.07
CA THR A 3 -13.93 17.16 -4.09
C THR A 3 -13.38 18.45 -3.47
N ASP A 4 -13.09 18.46 -2.16
CA ASP A 4 -12.82 19.70 -1.44
C ASP A 4 -11.95 19.44 -0.18
N TYR A 5 -10.70 18.97 -0.35
CA TYR A 5 -9.71 18.90 0.74
C TYR A 5 -9.13 20.30 1.01
N GLY A 6 -9.99 21.26 1.36
CA GLY A 6 -9.61 22.66 1.64
C GLY A 6 -10.41 23.34 2.74
N GLN A 7 -11.54 22.76 3.20
CA GLN A 7 -12.34 23.32 4.28
C GLN A 7 -12.02 22.58 5.59
N GLY A 8 -11.25 23.22 6.48
CA GLY A 8 -11.00 22.73 7.85
C GLY A 8 -9.86 21.71 8.02
N LEU A 9 -9.00 21.56 7.01
CA LEU A 9 -7.74 20.82 7.13
C LEU A 9 -6.58 21.81 7.02
N ASP A 10 -5.55 21.62 7.84
CA ASP A 10 -4.33 22.45 7.81
C ASP A 10 -3.21 21.78 7.01
N ALA A 11 -3.21 20.45 6.94
CA ALA A 11 -2.23 19.62 6.26
C ALA A 11 -2.78 18.20 6.04
N ALA A 12 -2.20 17.44 5.10
CA ALA A 12 -2.53 16.03 4.86
C ALA A 12 -1.26 15.16 4.84
N VAL A 13 -1.32 14.01 5.52
CA VAL A 13 -0.27 12.98 5.47
C VAL A 13 -0.86 11.73 4.83
N PHE A 14 -0.25 11.25 3.75
CA PHE A 14 -0.64 10.01 3.09
C PHE A 14 0.48 8.97 3.24
N THR A 15 0.12 7.79 3.73
CA THR A 15 1.06 6.70 4.00
C THR A 15 0.70 5.49 3.14
N ALA A 16 1.69 4.93 2.44
CA ALA A 16 1.59 3.65 1.73
C ALA A 16 0.35 3.50 0.82
N ALA A 17 -0.19 4.59 0.28
CA ALA A 17 -1.28 4.58 -0.69
C ALA A 17 -1.13 5.79 -1.59
N PHE A 18 -0.92 5.54 -2.89
CA PHE A 18 -0.63 6.56 -3.90
C PHE A 18 -1.56 6.41 -5.10
N GLU A 19 -1.41 7.27 -6.10
CA GLU A 19 -2.25 7.31 -7.30
C GLU A 19 -1.84 6.25 -8.35
N LYS A 20 -0.94 5.32 -7.95
CA LYS A 20 -0.48 4.20 -8.78
C LYS A 20 -0.45 2.89 -7.99
N LEU A 21 -0.73 1.80 -8.68
CA LEU A 21 -0.59 0.43 -8.17
C LEU A 21 0.46 -0.33 -8.96
N THR A 22 1.11 -1.28 -8.29
CA THR A 22 1.90 -2.29 -8.99
C THR A 22 1.00 -3.22 -9.80
N VAL A 23 1.58 -3.88 -10.80
CA VAL A 23 0.86 -4.89 -11.58
C VAL A 23 0.60 -6.13 -10.72
N SER A 24 1.49 -6.43 -9.76
CA SER A 24 1.33 -7.54 -8.82
C SER A 24 0.31 -7.29 -7.71
N ALA A 25 0.02 -6.04 -7.34
CA ALA A 25 -0.91 -5.72 -6.26
C ALA A 25 -2.25 -6.47 -6.32
N PRO A 26 -3.02 -6.46 -7.43
CA PRO A 26 -4.26 -7.24 -7.50
C PRO A 26 -4.04 -8.75 -7.42
N LEU A 27 -2.90 -9.26 -7.91
CA LEU A 27 -2.54 -10.68 -7.85
C LEU A 27 -2.15 -11.12 -6.43
N LEU A 28 -1.65 -10.21 -5.59
CA LEU A 28 -1.35 -10.47 -4.18
C LEU A 28 -2.60 -10.33 -3.30
N VAL A 29 -3.37 -9.25 -3.50
CA VAL A 29 -4.48 -8.88 -2.60
C VAL A 29 -5.74 -9.72 -2.84
N LEU A 30 -6.16 -9.91 -4.10
CA LEU A 30 -7.44 -10.57 -4.39
C LEU A 30 -7.47 -12.05 -3.96
N PRO A 31 -6.44 -12.87 -4.24
CA PRO A 31 -6.43 -14.27 -3.79
C PRO A 31 -6.28 -14.40 -2.27
N ALA A 32 -5.65 -13.42 -1.61
CA ALA A 32 -5.52 -13.37 -0.17
C ALA A 32 -6.78 -12.88 0.56
N SER A 33 -7.89 -12.65 -0.15
CA SER A 33 -9.08 -12.01 0.41
C SER A 33 -10.29 -12.93 0.48
N TYR A 34 -11.03 -12.88 1.58
CA TYR A 34 -12.25 -13.68 1.75
C TYR A 34 -13.27 -13.02 2.71
N PRO A 35 -14.53 -13.50 2.73
CA PRO A 35 -15.58 -12.89 3.56
C PRO A 35 -15.22 -12.92 5.05
N ALA A 36 -15.29 -11.75 5.71
CA ALA A 36 -14.94 -11.62 7.12
C ALA A 36 -15.85 -12.44 8.05
N ALA A 37 -17.11 -12.67 7.66
CA ALA A 37 -18.04 -13.52 8.40
C ALA A 37 -17.59 -15.01 8.50
N ALA A 38 -16.65 -15.44 7.65
CA ALA A 38 -16.09 -16.78 7.68
C ALA A 38 -14.78 -16.87 8.49
N ASP A 39 -14.30 -15.76 9.06
CA ASP A 39 -13.03 -15.73 9.78
C ASP A 39 -13.19 -15.98 11.29
N PRO A 40 -12.34 -16.83 11.90
CA PRO A 40 -12.34 -17.07 13.34
C PRO A 40 -12.23 -15.81 14.21
N ASN A 41 -11.51 -14.77 13.76
CA ASN A 41 -11.33 -13.53 14.51
C ASN A 41 -12.60 -12.70 14.63
N PHE A 42 -13.60 -12.95 13.78
CA PHE A 42 -14.89 -12.24 13.80
C PHE A 42 -16.05 -13.11 14.29
N LEU A 43 -15.78 -14.31 14.83
CA LEU A 43 -16.81 -15.17 15.43
C LEU A 43 -17.56 -14.45 16.55
N GLY A 44 -18.88 -14.59 16.54
CA GLY A 44 -19.75 -13.92 17.52
C GLY A 44 -20.03 -12.44 17.23
N SER A 45 -19.43 -11.88 16.18
CA SER A 45 -19.77 -10.54 15.67
C SER A 45 -20.77 -10.63 14.52
N THR A 46 -21.67 -9.65 14.42
CA THR A 46 -22.51 -9.49 13.21
C THR A 46 -21.72 -8.69 12.20
N VAL A 47 -21.23 -9.35 11.16
CA VAL A 47 -20.45 -8.73 10.08
C VAL A 47 -21.30 -8.72 8.81
N ASP A 48 -21.39 -7.56 8.16
CA ASP A 48 -22.12 -7.44 6.89
C ASP A 48 -21.43 -8.26 5.78
N PRO A 49 -22.17 -8.98 4.91
CA PRO A 49 -21.58 -9.85 3.89
C PRO A 49 -20.66 -9.16 2.88
N GLY A 50 -20.75 -7.84 2.75
CA GLY A 50 -19.87 -7.03 1.90
C GLY A 50 -18.51 -6.75 2.54
N TYR A 51 -18.27 -7.14 3.79
CA TYR A 51 -16.97 -6.98 4.45
C TYR A 51 -16.09 -8.21 4.26
N MET A 52 -14.85 -7.92 3.92
CA MET A 52 -13.80 -8.87 3.61
C MET A 52 -12.67 -8.73 4.64
N THR A 53 -11.86 -9.76 4.75
CA THR A 53 -10.60 -9.74 5.50
C THR A 53 -9.56 -10.58 4.75
N THR A 54 -8.32 -10.59 5.24
CA THR A 54 -7.27 -11.43 4.66
C THR A 54 -7.40 -12.88 5.13
N LEU A 55 -7.15 -13.83 4.24
CA LEU A 55 -6.99 -15.24 4.57
C LEU A 55 -5.93 -15.41 5.68
N PRO A 56 -6.11 -16.36 6.61
CA PRO A 56 -5.11 -16.63 7.63
C PRO A 56 -3.71 -16.88 7.04
N ASP A 57 -2.69 -16.36 7.71
CA ASP A 57 -1.26 -16.52 7.39
C ASP A 57 -0.81 -15.94 6.04
N THR A 58 -1.62 -15.06 5.42
CA THR A 58 -1.28 -14.44 4.12
C THR A 58 -0.69 -13.03 4.26
N ARG A 59 -0.90 -12.35 5.39
CA ARG A 59 -0.53 -10.92 5.56
C ARG A 59 0.96 -10.68 5.38
N ARG A 60 1.81 -11.65 5.75
CA ARG A 60 3.27 -11.57 5.53
C ARG A 60 3.59 -11.30 4.06
N ASN A 61 3.04 -12.11 3.16
CA ASN A 61 3.31 -12.02 1.74
C ASN A 61 2.71 -10.75 1.12
N VAL A 62 1.51 -10.36 1.57
CA VAL A 62 0.80 -9.21 1.00
C VAL A 62 1.36 -7.87 1.48
N PHE A 63 1.77 -7.74 2.74
CA PHE A 63 2.06 -6.44 3.35
C PHE A 63 3.48 -6.25 3.87
N TYR A 64 4.24 -7.33 4.06
CA TYR A 64 5.57 -7.27 4.67
C TYR A 64 6.66 -7.66 3.69
N GLU A 65 6.50 -8.68 2.85
CA GLU A 65 7.55 -9.03 1.90
C GLU A 65 7.80 -7.90 0.87
N PRO A 66 9.07 -7.62 0.52
CA PRO A 66 10.29 -8.35 0.90
C PRO A 66 10.98 -7.89 2.20
N MET A 67 10.43 -6.89 2.90
CA MET A 67 11.00 -6.38 4.17
C MET A 67 11.22 -7.49 5.19
N THR A 68 12.37 -7.43 5.86
CA THR A 68 12.67 -8.29 7.01
C THR A 68 11.93 -7.77 8.24
N VAL A 69 11.04 -8.58 8.80
CA VAL A 69 10.23 -8.24 9.98
C VAL A 69 10.26 -9.37 11.00
N ASP A 70 10.17 -9.04 12.29
CA ASP A 70 10.03 -10.05 13.34
C ASP A 70 8.74 -10.87 13.11
N PRO A 71 8.82 -12.20 12.99
CA PRO A 71 7.63 -13.05 12.83
C PRO A 71 6.60 -12.88 13.96
N ALA A 72 6.99 -12.44 15.15
CA ALA A 72 6.07 -12.11 16.24
C ALA A 72 5.16 -10.93 15.91
N VAL A 73 5.66 -9.93 15.18
CA VAL A 73 4.87 -8.77 14.73
C VAL A 73 3.83 -9.22 13.71
N VAL A 74 4.23 -10.06 12.75
CA VAL A 74 3.30 -10.63 11.75
C VAL A 74 2.21 -11.47 12.41
N ARG A 75 2.57 -12.33 13.38
CA ARG A 75 1.57 -13.11 14.13
C ARG A 75 0.61 -12.22 14.92
N TYR A 76 1.12 -11.14 15.51
CA TYR A 76 0.28 -10.18 16.21
C TYR A 76 -0.68 -9.48 15.24
N ASP A 77 -0.20 -9.07 14.09
CA ASP A 77 -1.01 -8.44 13.04
C ASP A 77 -2.10 -9.38 12.49
N GLU A 78 -1.79 -10.65 12.22
CA GLU A 78 -2.79 -11.66 11.85
C GLU A 78 -3.87 -11.86 12.94
N ALA A 79 -3.47 -11.88 14.21
CA ALA A 79 -4.41 -12.03 15.33
C ALA A 79 -5.28 -10.78 15.56
N ASN A 80 -4.83 -9.60 15.12
CA ASN A 80 -5.50 -8.31 15.32
C ASN A 80 -5.98 -7.67 14.00
N LYS A 81 -6.06 -8.46 12.93
CA LYS A 81 -6.51 -7.97 11.63
C LYS A 81 -7.92 -7.42 11.68
N SER A 82 -8.19 -6.46 10.80
CA SER A 82 -9.50 -5.83 10.64
C SER A 82 -10.19 -6.27 9.35
N THR A 83 -11.37 -5.72 9.13
CA THR A 83 -12.14 -5.90 7.90
C THR A 83 -12.02 -4.67 7.00
N TYR A 84 -12.26 -4.85 5.71
CA TYR A 84 -12.47 -3.76 4.74
C TYR A 84 -13.70 -4.07 3.89
N ALA A 85 -14.32 -3.08 3.25
CA ALA A 85 -15.48 -3.32 2.40
C ALA A 85 -15.04 -3.77 1.00
N ALA A 86 -15.68 -4.80 0.46
CA ALA A 86 -15.43 -5.26 -0.92
C ALA A 86 -15.62 -4.14 -1.95
N THR A 87 -16.54 -3.21 -1.68
CA THR A 87 -16.78 -2.03 -2.52
C THR A 87 -15.64 -1.01 -2.47
N GLU A 88 -14.86 -0.94 -1.39
CA GLU A 88 -13.66 -0.07 -1.36
C GLU A 88 -12.63 -0.58 -2.38
N LEU A 89 -12.39 -1.89 -2.41
CA LEU A 89 -11.46 -2.51 -3.36
C LEU A 89 -12.00 -2.47 -4.80
N ALA A 90 -13.30 -2.72 -5.01
CA ALA A 90 -13.90 -2.69 -6.35
C ALA A 90 -13.93 -1.29 -6.98
N ASN A 91 -14.04 -0.24 -6.16
CA ASN A 91 -14.02 1.14 -6.63
C ASN A 91 -12.60 1.70 -6.80
N TYR A 92 -11.57 0.97 -6.37
CA TYR A 92 -10.19 1.45 -6.38
C TYR A 92 -9.72 1.96 -7.76
N PRO A 93 -9.95 1.25 -8.88
CA PRO A 93 -9.57 1.76 -10.21
C PRO A 93 -10.25 3.07 -10.62
N LEU A 94 -11.44 3.35 -10.06
CA LEU A 94 -12.14 4.61 -10.30
C LEU A 94 -11.51 5.76 -9.52
N ILE A 95 -10.90 5.46 -8.36
CA ILE A 95 -10.25 6.45 -7.50
C ILE A 95 -8.93 6.91 -8.12
N LEU A 96 -8.12 5.98 -8.64
CA LEU A 96 -6.80 6.27 -9.25
C LEU A 96 -6.84 7.21 -10.46
N ASN A 97 -8.00 7.33 -11.11
CA ASN A 97 -8.16 8.17 -12.31
C ASN A 97 -8.93 9.46 -12.01
N ARG A 98 -9.18 9.75 -10.74
CA ARG A 98 -9.97 10.90 -10.35
C ARG A 98 -9.08 12.11 -10.14
N PRO A 99 -9.35 13.25 -10.81
CA PRO A 99 -8.59 14.47 -10.54
C PRO A 99 -8.81 14.91 -9.09
N LEU A 100 -7.71 15.12 -8.36
CA LEU A 100 -7.73 15.76 -7.05
C LEU A 100 -7.55 17.27 -7.18
N ASP A 101 -8.00 17.98 -6.16
CA ASP A 101 -7.77 19.40 -5.95
C ASP A 101 -7.48 19.61 -4.46
N VAL A 102 -6.34 19.10 -4.02
CA VAL A 102 -5.87 19.27 -2.65
C VAL A 102 -5.41 20.71 -2.49
N ARG A 103 -5.82 21.35 -1.39
CA ARG A 103 -5.58 22.79 -1.14
C ARG A 103 -4.79 23.04 0.14
N VAL A 104 -4.16 22.00 0.66
CA VAL A 104 -3.34 22.01 1.87
C VAL A 104 -1.98 21.36 1.56
N PRO A 105 -0.91 21.68 2.31
CA PRO A 105 0.35 20.96 2.21
C PRO A 105 0.17 19.45 2.36
N VAL A 106 0.93 18.67 1.59
CA VAL A 106 0.88 17.21 1.57
C VAL A 106 2.24 16.62 1.96
N PHE A 107 2.23 15.60 2.82
CA PHE A 107 3.40 14.77 3.13
C PHE A 107 3.15 13.32 2.73
N LEU A 108 4.01 12.78 1.86
CA LEU A 108 3.94 11.41 1.39
C LEU A 108 4.93 10.53 2.15
N VAL A 109 4.47 9.37 2.62
CA VAL A 109 5.34 8.37 3.24
C VAL A 109 5.22 7.05 2.51
N ALA A 110 6.33 6.57 1.97
CA ALA A 110 6.43 5.28 1.30
C ALA A 110 7.44 4.37 2.02
N GLY A 111 7.25 3.06 1.91
CA GLY A 111 8.30 2.09 2.18
C GLY A 111 9.01 1.81 0.87
N SER A 112 10.35 1.80 0.84
CA SER A 112 11.04 1.60 -0.44
C SER A 112 10.61 0.28 -1.08
N GLU A 113 10.32 -0.75 -0.29
CA GLU A 113 9.95 -2.10 -0.73
C GLU A 113 8.43 -2.38 -0.70
N ASP A 114 7.57 -1.36 -0.75
CA ASP A 114 6.12 -1.55 -0.82
C ASP A 114 5.71 -2.25 -2.14
N SER A 115 5.36 -3.53 -2.05
CA SER A 115 4.99 -4.37 -3.20
C SER A 115 3.60 -4.06 -3.78
N LEU A 116 2.79 -3.23 -3.12
CA LEU A 116 1.46 -2.85 -3.59
C LEU A 116 1.47 -1.52 -4.36
N PHE A 117 2.33 -0.59 -3.94
CA PHE A 117 2.31 0.79 -4.44
C PHE A 117 3.61 1.26 -5.09
N CYS A 118 4.76 0.77 -4.66
CA CYS A 118 6.04 1.18 -5.22
C CYS A 118 6.42 0.32 -6.42
N LYS A 119 7.02 0.93 -7.45
CA LYS A 119 7.48 0.22 -8.65
C LYS A 119 8.32 -1.00 -8.26
N GLU A 120 8.08 -2.11 -8.94
CA GLU A 120 8.75 -3.37 -8.63
C GLU A 120 10.23 -3.32 -9.04
N ASN A 121 11.07 -2.79 -8.15
CA ASN A 121 12.51 -2.71 -8.29
C ASN A 121 13.26 -3.74 -7.40
N PHE A 122 12.50 -4.54 -6.67
CA PHE A 122 12.99 -5.63 -5.84
C PHE A 122 13.11 -6.88 -6.71
N SER A 123 14.19 -7.66 -6.58
CA SER A 123 14.26 -8.95 -7.25
C SER A 123 13.06 -9.78 -6.81
N ALA A 124 12.12 -10.02 -7.74
CA ALA A 124 10.93 -10.82 -7.50
C ALA A 124 11.35 -12.18 -6.91
N ALA A 125 11.04 -12.37 -5.61
CA ALA A 125 11.07 -13.56 -4.77
C ALA A 125 12.14 -14.67 -5.03
N PRO A 126 12.78 -15.24 -3.98
CA PRO A 126 13.29 -16.60 -4.11
C PRO A 126 12.12 -17.53 -4.42
N ALA A 127 12.28 -18.38 -5.44
CA ALA A 127 11.29 -19.35 -5.87
C ALA A 127 10.70 -20.12 -4.68
N ALA A 128 9.37 -20.24 -4.64
CA ALA A 128 8.67 -21.04 -3.63
C ALA A 128 9.24 -22.47 -3.57
N THR A 129 10.00 -22.77 -2.51
CA THR A 129 10.44 -24.14 -2.23
C THR A 129 9.38 -24.87 -1.42
N GLY A 130 8.39 -25.42 -2.13
CA GLY A 130 7.72 -26.70 -1.88
C GLY A 130 6.90 -26.93 -0.59
N GLY A 131 5.66 -27.36 -0.78
CA GLY A 131 4.85 -28.07 0.21
C GLY A 131 3.65 -28.77 -0.44
N SER A 132 3.77 -30.07 -0.70
CA SER A 132 2.78 -30.94 -1.33
C SER A 132 1.52 -31.13 -0.48
N GLY A 133 0.37 -30.66 -0.98
CA GLY A 133 -0.96 -30.96 -0.46
C GLY A 133 -1.97 -30.99 -1.62
N ASP A 134 -2.74 -32.06 -1.69
CA ASP A 134 -3.56 -32.50 -2.84
C ASP A 134 -4.68 -31.50 -3.20
N ILE A 135 -4.46 -30.67 -4.22
CA ILE A 135 -5.49 -29.92 -4.98
C ILE A 135 -5.26 -30.05 -6.49
N GLY A 136 -4.71 -31.20 -6.89
CA GLY A 136 -4.40 -31.53 -8.28
C GLY A 136 -5.63 -31.39 -9.20
N GLU A 137 -5.40 -30.77 -10.36
CA GLU A 137 -6.30 -30.54 -11.50
C GLU A 137 -7.04 -29.19 -11.62
N ALA A 138 -6.96 -28.26 -10.66
CA ALA A 138 -7.58 -26.92 -10.82
C ALA A 138 -6.63 -25.71 -10.82
N LEU A 139 -5.32 -25.89 -10.59
CA LEU A 139 -4.37 -24.76 -10.46
C LEU A 139 -3.12 -24.85 -11.35
N GLU A 140 -3.06 -25.79 -12.29
CA GLU A 140 -1.90 -25.92 -13.19
C GLU A 140 -1.70 -24.69 -14.11
N ASP A 141 -2.71 -23.85 -14.29
CA ASP A 141 -2.62 -22.61 -15.08
C ASP A 141 -2.31 -21.34 -14.25
N VAL A 142 -2.29 -21.41 -12.90
CA VAL A 142 -2.01 -20.25 -12.03
C VAL A 142 -0.65 -20.36 -11.34
N ALA A 143 -0.07 -21.56 -11.28
CA ALA A 143 1.19 -21.84 -10.59
C ALA A 143 2.42 -21.93 -11.51
N THR A 144 2.34 -21.44 -12.76
CA THR A 144 3.55 -21.22 -13.55
C THR A 144 4.16 -19.90 -13.09
N PRO A 145 5.40 -19.87 -12.54
CA PRO A 145 6.10 -18.61 -12.35
C PRO A 145 6.09 -17.91 -13.70
N LEU A 146 5.63 -16.65 -13.77
CA LEU A 146 5.71 -15.84 -14.97
C LEU A 146 7.18 -15.84 -15.43
N LYS A 147 7.54 -16.75 -16.34
CA LYS A 147 8.82 -16.79 -17.05
C LYS A 147 8.74 -15.73 -18.13
N GLY A 148 8.75 -14.49 -17.69
CA GLY A 148 8.78 -13.30 -18.49
C GLY A 148 9.18 -12.19 -17.54
N SER A 149 10.25 -11.49 -17.85
CA SER A 149 10.54 -10.21 -17.21
C SER A 149 9.25 -9.39 -17.29
N LEU A 150 8.71 -8.95 -16.14
CA LEU A 150 7.67 -7.94 -16.16
C LEU A 150 8.19 -6.77 -17.02
N PRO A 151 7.36 -6.17 -17.88
CA PRO A 151 7.79 -5.04 -18.70
C PRO A 151 8.43 -4.01 -17.77
N GLN A 152 9.64 -3.58 -18.11
CA GLN A 152 10.35 -2.64 -17.26
C GLN A 152 9.47 -1.39 -17.07
N THR A 153 9.38 -0.94 -15.83
CA THR A 153 8.46 0.10 -15.32
C THR A 153 8.51 1.42 -16.13
N ASN A 154 9.58 1.66 -16.88
CA ASN A 154 9.71 2.79 -17.81
C ASN A 154 8.81 2.73 -19.06
N GLU A 155 8.17 1.60 -19.40
CA GLU A 155 7.26 1.51 -20.56
C GLU A 155 5.79 1.88 -20.24
N LEU A 156 5.49 2.25 -18.98
CA LEU A 156 4.13 2.57 -18.50
C LEU A 156 3.95 4.06 -18.12
N THR A 157 4.72 4.96 -18.75
CA THR A 157 4.58 6.40 -18.54
C THR A 157 3.14 6.87 -18.84
N GLY A 158 2.43 7.37 -17.82
CA GLY A 158 1.03 7.80 -17.90
C GLY A 158 -0.02 6.73 -17.55
N SER A 159 0.40 5.55 -17.09
CA SER A 159 -0.48 4.50 -16.56
C SER A 159 -0.49 4.53 -15.03
N THR A 160 -1.68 4.39 -14.42
CA THR A 160 -1.82 4.15 -12.97
C THR A 160 -1.39 2.72 -12.57
N LEU A 161 -1.07 1.88 -13.56
CA LEU A 161 -0.45 0.56 -13.39
C LEU A 161 1.05 0.67 -13.68
N GLY A 162 1.89 0.20 -12.76
CA GLY A 162 3.36 0.27 -12.84
C GLY A 162 4.05 0.66 -11.53
N GLY A 163 3.27 1.12 -10.55
CA GLY A 163 3.74 1.61 -9.26
C GLY A 163 4.40 3.00 -9.31
N THR A 164 4.55 3.60 -8.14
CA THR A 164 5.21 4.88 -7.90
C THR A 164 6.72 4.69 -7.77
N ASP A 165 7.53 5.65 -8.24
CA ASP A 165 8.97 5.63 -8.00
C ASP A 165 9.33 5.92 -6.53
N CYS A 166 9.64 4.87 -5.76
CA CYS A 166 10.03 4.99 -4.36
C CYS A 166 11.54 4.81 -4.12
N ASP A 167 12.39 4.97 -5.15
CA ASP A 167 13.85 4.81 -4.97
C ASP A 167 14.48 5.95 -4.14
N SER A 168 13.84 7.13 -4.14
CA SER A 168 14.22 8.27 -3.29
C SER A 168 13.01 9.17 -3.00
N THR A 169 13.14 10.05 -2.00
CA THR A 169 12.12 11.06 -1.70
C THR A 169 11.85 11.96 -2.90
N GLU A 170 12.89 12.39 -3.62
CA GLU A 170 12.75 13.26 -4.79
C GLU A 170 12.01 12.55 -5.93
N ALA A 171 12.26 11.26 -6.12
CA ALA A 171 11.57 10.46 -7.11
C ALA A 171 10.08 10.30 -6.75
N LEU A 172 9.79 9.97 -5.48
CA LEU A 172 8.42 9.85 -4.97
C LEU A 172 7.63 11.15 -5.18
N VAL A 173 8.19 12.28 -4.75
CA VAL A 173 7.52 13.58 -4.90
C VAL A 173 7.37 13.95 -6.38
N SER A 174 8.40 13.74 -7.21
CA SER A 174 8.33 14.06 -8.63
C SER A 174 7.28 13.22 -9.37
N ASP A 175 7.04 11.99 -8.93
CA ASP A 175 6.12 11.07 -9.60
C ASP A 175 4.66 11.29 -9.15
N GLU A 176 4.44 11.70 -7.90
CA GLU A 176 3.10 11.85 -7.32
C GLU A 176 2.55 13.27 -7.33
N ALA A 177 3.41 14.31 -7.24
CA ALA A 177 2.96 15.68 -6.94
C ALA A 177 1.88 16.22 -7.91
N ALA A 178 1.96 15.86 -9.19
CA ALA A 178 1.01 16.32 -10.20
C ALA A 178 -0.42 15.79 -9.97
N HIS A 179 -0.59 14.66 -9.29
CA HIS A 179 -1.90 14.04 -9.09
C HIS A 179 -2.74 14.76 -8.03
N PHE A 180 -2.12 15.50 -7.09
CA PHE A 180 -2.84 16.25 -6.05
C PHE A 180 -3.55 17.51 -6.57
N GLY A 181 -3.23 17.93 -7.79
CA GLY A 181 -3.87 19.06 -8.47
C GLY A 181 -3.11 20.38 -8.30
N PRO A 182 -3.41 21.37 -9.15
CA PRO A 182 -2.61 22.59 -9.30
C PRO A 182 -2.68 23.56 -8.12
N ASN A 183 -3.63 23.37 -7.19
CA ASN A 183 -3.78 24.22 -6.01
C ASN A 183 -3.08 23.66 -4.76
N THR A 184 -2.35 22.55 -4.90
CA THR A 184 -1.59 21.95 -3.79
C THR A 184 -0.39 22.85 -3.46
N PRO A 185 -0.30 23.44 -2.24
CA PRO A 185 0.75 24.40 -1.91
C PRO A 185 2.16 23.81 -1.93
N SER A 186 2.32 22.60 -1.41
CA SER A 186 3.57 21.83 -1.41
C SER A 186 3.27 20.34 -1.32
N VAL A 187 4.18 19.55 -1.87
CA VAL A 187 4.21 18.09 -1.71
C VAL A 187 5.62 17.75 -1.26
N ASP A 188 5.73 17.28 -0.03
CA ASP A 188 6.94 16.81 0.61
C ASP A 188 6.85 15.29 0.79
N GLY A 189 7.96 14.62 1.11
CA GLY A 189 7.89 13.19 1.34
C GLY A 189 9.06 12.57 2.09
N PHE A 190 8.87 11.30 2.42
CA PHE A 190 9.85 10.46 3.09
C PHE A 190 9.72 9.00 2.60
N VAL A 191 10.82 8.43 2.15
CA VAL A 191 10.91 6.99 1.86
C VAL A 191 11.62 6.29 3.01
N LEU A 192 10.95 5.34 3.66
CA LEU A 192 11.56 4.46 4.65
C LEU A 192 12.31 3.32 3.93
N PRO A 193 13.65 3.24 4.04
CA PRO A 193 14.41 2.18 3.39
C PRO A 193 14.06 0.79 3.93
N GLU A 194 14.11 -0.21 3.06
CA GLU A 194 13.89 -1.63 3.37
C GLU A 194 12.52 -1.94 3.99
N ALA A 195 11.56 -1.01 3.88
CA ALA A 195 10.23 -1.17 4.43
C ALA A 195 9.20 -1.57 3.37
N GLY A 196 8.35 -2.52 3.72
CA GLY A 196 7.20 -2.92 2.90
C GLY A 196 5.99 -2.00 3.10
N HIS A 197 4.81 -2.51 2.76
CA HIS A 197 3.55 -1.77 2.85
C HIS A 197 3.15 -1.42 4.30
N SER A 198 3.41 -2.33 5.26
CA SER A 198 3.10 -2.13 6.68
C SER A 198 4.15 -1.27 7.41
N LEU A 199 4.18 0.03 7.10
CA LEU A 199 5.15 1.00 7.64
C LEU A 199 5.22 1.01 9.17
N ASN A 200 4.07 1.02 9.86
CA ASN A 200 3.99 1.03 11.32
C ASN A 200 4.70 -0.15 11.99
N GLN A 201 4.92 -1.24 11.25
CA GLN A 201 5.48 -2.48 11.73
C GLN A 201 6.88 -2.75 11.16
N ALA A 202 7.43 -1.81 10.39
CA ALA A 202 8.80 -1.88 9.91
C ALA A 202 9.79 -1.77 11.09
N PRO A 203 10.93 -2.50 11.08
CA PRO A 203 11.93 -2.43 12.15
C PRO A 203 12.41 -1.00 12.46
N ASP A 204 12.58 -0.18 11.43
CA ASP A 204 13.04 1.21 11.52
C ASP A 204 11.88 2.24 11.46
N SER A 205 10.67 1.81 11.81
CA SER A 205 9.45 2.63 11.80
C SER A 205 9.58 3.98 12.52
N GLN A 206 10.42 4.06 13.57
CA GLN A 206 10.67 5.33 14.27
C GLN A 206 11.15 6.45 13.35
N ARG A 207 11.89 6.14 12.29
CA ARG A 207 12.44 7.16 11.38
C ARG A 207 11.34 7.87 10.60
N TYR A 208 10.31 7.15 10.16
CA TYR A 208 9.19 7.81 9.48
C TYR A 208 8.26 8.50 10.49
N PHE A 209 8.09 7.97 11.71
CA PHE A 209 7.36 8.69 12.77
C PHE A 209 8.01 10.05 13.06
N ASP A 210 9.34 10.08 13.19
CA ASP A 210 10.10 11.30 13.42
C ASP A 210 9.97 12.27 12.23
N ALA A 211 10.02 11.76 11.00
CA ALA A 211 9.84 12.57 9.79
C ALA A 211 8.43 13.19 9.70
N VAL A 212 7.38 12.41 9.95
CA VAL A 212 5.99 12.88 9.96
C VAL A 212 5.78 13.93 11.05
N ASN A 213 6.23 13.65 12.28
CA ASN A 213 6.06 14.58 13.40
C ASN A 213 6.83 15.89 13.15
N GLY A 214 8.07 15.82 12.66
CA GLY A 214 8.85 17.00 12.31
C GLY A 214 8.18 17.85 11.22
N TRP A 215 7.67 17.22 10.17
CA TRP A 215 6.95 17.93 9.11
C TRP A 215 5.65 18.58 9.61
N ILE A 216 4.89 17.89 10.47
CA ILE A 216 3.68 18.45 11.09
C ILE A 216 4.03 19.66 11.96
N ASP A 217 5.07 19.58 12.78
CA ASP A 217 5.51 20.68 13.65
C ASP A 217 5.93 21.91 12.83
N GLU A 218 6.64 21.71 11.71
CA GLU A 218 7.07 22.79 10.82
C GLU A 218 5.90 23.39 10.03
N THR A 219 4.99 22.55 9.53
CA THR A 219 3.92 22.96 8.60
C THR A 219 2.71 23.53 9.31
N VAL A 220 2.30 22.90 10.42
CA VAL A 220 1.11 23.28 11.20
C VAL A 220 1.51 24.01 12.48
N GLY A 221 2.54 23.53 13.18
CA GLY A 221 3.02 24.15 14.43
C GLY A 221 3.62 25.54 14.22
N GLY A 222 4.27 25.77 13.09
CA GLY A 222 4.79 27.09 12.68
C GLY A 222 3.73 28.10 12.21
N ALA A 223 2.51 27.65 11.90
CA ALA A 223 1.41 28.52 11.48
C ALA A 223 0.67 29.20 12.65
N ALA A 224 1.00 28.82 13.89
CA ALA A 224 0.57 29.50 15.09
C ALA A 224 1.62 30.56 15.50
N HIS A 225 1.63 31.72 14.84
CA HIS A 225 1.88 33.06 15.41
C HIS A 225 1.99 34.15 14.33
#